data_AF-A0A367Y0X6-F1
#
_entry.id   AF-A0A367Y0X6-F1
#
_cell.length_a   1.000
_cell.length_b   1.000
_cell.length_c   1.000
_cell.angle_alpha   90.00
_cell.angle_beta   90.00
_cell.angle_gamma   90.00
#
_symmetry.space_group_name_H-M   'P 1'
#
loop_
_entity.id
_entity.type
_entity.pdbx_description
1 polymer ?
#
loop_
_entity_poly.entity_id
_entity_poly.type
_entity_poly.pdbx_seq_one_letter_code
_entity_poly.pdbx_strand_id
1 'polypeptide(L)'
;MARSKPIVRFQVIHYYLIPLVALVVWWGMLIAMLAVWGAQGRPIYSFMNGEYQNPVYISDIGATNIQPLFISCSGFQAIFFVGTLVMGFYLRKVKKIQPYIDKHQPRLAIASIICAIIGQLGILFVAIFNTRDFHSVHLSMVGIFIAFCFFACVCDFAISCIFGLNPSKLDPVHDQVIFGKNRLANLYFIAFIMKLIWLCCALAFAICFGTYMRQDRDSKSAVFEWLISFWYGLLLVIWSIDLLPSAIRKYRYKHPEHYPRYQNLQDSSQWEKDIRNHGIDNNSTMSMDDHPTYVASVNPVV
;
A
#
# COMPACT_ATOMS: atom_id res chain seq x y z
N MET A 1 18.03 38.75 -17.85
CA MET A 1 18.51 37.46 -17.32
C MET A 1 17.54 36.37 -17.73
N ALA A 2 17.97 35.45 -18.61
CA ALA A 2 17.14 34.33 -19.03
C ALA A 2 17.06 33.31 -17.88
N ARG A 3 15.84 33.06 -17.35
CA ARG A 3 15.59 31.97 -16.39
C ARG A 3 15.88 30.64 -17.10
N SER A 4 16.89 29.91 -16.63
CA SER A 4 17.15 28.54 -17.09
C SER A 4 15.93 27.68 -16.79
N LYS A 5 15.39 27.03 -17.82
CA LYS A 5 14.34 26.03 -17.64
C LYS A 5 14.96 24.81 -16.95
N PRO A 6 14.37 24.29 -15.86
CA PRO A 6 14.93 23.12 -15.19
C PRO A 6 14.94 21.91 -16.15
N ILE A 7 16.09 21.22 -16.19
CA ILE A 7 16.47 20.19 -17.16
C ILE A 7 15.76 18.84 -16.93
N VAL A 8 14.96 18.70 -15.86
CA VAL A 8 14.23 17.45 -15.60
C VAL A 8 12.80 17.75 -15.18
N ARG A 9 11.85 17.46 -16.07
CA ARG A 9 10.40 17.63 -15.85
C ARG A 9 9.81 16.24 -15.58
N PHE A 10 9.75 15.81 -14.31
CA PHE A 10 9.10 14.56 -13.92
C PHE A 10 7.57 14.68 -14.06
N GLN A 11 7.06 14.63 -15.29
CA GLN A 11 5.68 15.07 -15.57
C GLN A 11 4.59 14.08 -15.16
N VAL A 12 4.88 12.84 -14.72
CA VAL A 12 3.83 11.90 -14.31
C VAL A 12 4.30 10.86 -13.28
N ILE A 13 4.31 11.22 -11.99
CA ILE A 13 4.28 10.17 -10.95
C ILE A 13 2.85 9.64 -10.86
N HIS A 14 2.65 8.39 -11.23
CA HIS A 14 1.38 7.71 -11.05
C HIS A 14 1.29 7.14 -9.64
N TYR A 15 0.28 7.56 -8.87
CA TYR A 15 0.14 7.19 -7.45
C TYR A 15 0.03 5.68 -7.21
N TYR A 16 -0.48 4.90 -8.19
CA TYR A 16 -0.55 3.44 -8.08
C TYR A 16 0.81 2.74 -8.04
N LEU A 17 1.89 3.41 -8.46
CA LEU A 17 3.24 2.86 -8.42
C LEU A 17 3.81 2.80 -7.00
N ILE A 18 3.28 3.61 -6.07
CA ILE A 18 3.79 3.70 -4.68
C ILE A 18 3.80 2.33 -3.99
N PRO A 19 2.68 1.58 -3.91
CA PRO A 19 2.71 0.25 -3.32
C PRO A 19 3.50 -0.77 -4.15
N LEU A 20 3.63 -0.58 -5.47
CA LEU A 20 4.42 -1.49 -6.32
C LEU A 20 5.92 -1.36 -6.07
N VAL A 21 6.40 -0.16 -5.73
CA VAL A 21 7.79 0.02 -5.29
C VAL A 21 8.05 -0.74 -3.99
N ALA A 22 7.13 -0.68 -3.02
CA ALA A 22 7.21 -1.49 -1.80
C ALA A 22 7.23 -3.00 -2.12
N LEU A 23 6.39 -3.43 -3.07
CA LEU A 23 6.27 -4.83 -3.48
C LEU A 23 7.57 -5.37 -4.04
N VAL A 24 8.19 -4.64 -4.97
CA VAL A 24 9.44 -5.05 -5.61
C VAL A 24 10.55 -5.19 -4.56
N VAL A 25 10.65 -4.26 -3.62
CA VAL A 25 11.64 -4.34 -2.54
C VAL A 25 11.35 -5.49 -1.59
N TRP A 26 10.08 -5.68 -1.21
CA TRP A 26 9.68 -6.76 -0.31
C TRP A 26 9.90 -8.15 -0.90
N TRP A 27 9.34 -8.42 -2.08
CA TRP A 27 9.55 -9.71 -2.76
C TRP A 27 11.00 -9.90 -3.19
N GLY A 28 11.68 -8.84 -3.65
CA GLY A 28 13.10 -8.89 -3.97
C GLY A 28 13.95 -9.33 -2.77
N MET A 29 13.67 -8.77 -1.59
CA MET A 29 14.31 -9.17 -0.34
C MET A 29 14.03 -10.64 0.00
N LEU A 30 12.77 -11.09 -0.01
CA LEU A 30 12.42 -12.49 0.29
C LEU A 30 13.09 -13.47 -0.68
N ILE A 31 13.06 -13.17 -1.98
CA ILE A 31 13.70 -13.98 -3.01
C ILE A 31 15.23 -14.00 -2.80
N ALA A 32 15.85 -12.87 -2.49
CA ALA A 32 17.27 -12.79 -2.23
C ALA A 32 17.68 -13.62 -1.00
N MET A 33 16.93 -13.55 0.10
CA MET A 33 17.18 -14.34 1.30
C MET A 33 17.08 -15.84 1.01
N LEU A 34 16.04 -16.26 0.28
CA LEU A 34 15.86 -17.66 -0.12
C LEU A 34 16.96 -18.13 -1.07
N ALA A 35 17.36 -17.29 -2.03
CA ALA A 35 18.43 -17.59 -2.99
C ALA A 35 19.79 -17.73 -2.31
N VAL A 36 20.12 -16.85 -1.36
CA VAL A 36 21.37 -16.93 -0.58
C VAL A 36 21.40 -18.21 0.24
N TRP A 37 20.32 -18.53 0.95
CA TRP A 37 20.23 -19.79 1.71
C TRP A 37 20.35 -21.03 0.81
N GLY A 38 19.72 -21.00 -0.37
CA GLY A 38 19.85 -22.06 -1.37
C GLY A 38 21.28 -22.20 -1.91
N ALA A 39 21.95 -21.09 -2.22
CA ALA A 39 23.32 -21.06 -2.74
C ALA A 39 24.35 -21.53 -1.70
N GLN A 40 24.08 -21.35 -0.41
CA GLN A 40 24.89 -21.86 0.70
C GLN A 40 24.73 -23.37 0.93
N GLY A 41 23.90 -24.06 0.15
CA GLY A 41 23.64 -25.49 0.33
C GLY A 41 22.60 -25.81 1.40
N ARG A 42 21.71 -24.86 1.71
CA ARG A 42 20.63 -24.99 2.71
C ARG A 42 21.15 -25.31 4.12
N PRO A 43 22.03 -24.45 4.67
CA PRO A 43 22.61 -24.67 5.99
C PRO A 43 21.54 -24.58 7.09
N ILE A 44 21.81 -25.30 8.20
CA ILE A 44 21.18 -25.05 9.49
C ILE A 44 22.14 -24.19 10.30
N TYR A 45 21.65 -23.12 10.90
CA TYR A 45 22.49 -22.17 11.62
C TYR A 45 22.74 -22.63 13.07
N SER A 46 23.90 -22.27 13.61
CA SER A 46 24.37 -22.74 14.93
C SER A 46 23.53 -22.26 16.11
N PHE A 47 22.72 -21.22 15.91
CA PHE A 47 21.80 -20.66 16.92
C PHE A 47 20.39 -21.27 16.84
N MET A 48 20.15 -22.19 15.91
CA MET A 48 18.94 -23.00 15.83
C MET A 48 19.09 -24.20 16.79
N ASN A 49 17.98 -24.74 17.29
CA ASN A 49 17.94 -25.82 18.30
C ASN A 49 18.57 -27.18 17.86
N GLY A 50 19.37 -27.20 16.80
CA GLY A 50 20.04 -28.39 16.27
C GLY A 50 19.15 -29.28 15.41
N GLU A 51 17.86 -28.98 15.28
CA GLU A 51 16.93 -29.74 14.46
C GLU A 51 16.99 -29.36 12.98
N TYR A 52 16.83 -30.36 12.10
CA TYR A 52 16.77 -30.13 10.67
C TYR A 52 15.46 -29.43 10.29
N GLN A 53 15.58 -28.24 9.69
CA GLN A 53 14.45 -27.44 9.21
C GLN A 53 14.52 -27.24 7.69
N ASN A 54 13.42 -27.51 6.98
CA ASN A 54 13.33 -27.28 5.54
C ASN A 54 11.90 -26.86 5.12
N PRO A 55 11.68 -25.60 4.71
CA PRO A 55 12.64 -24.49 4.74
C PRO A 55 12.95 -24.04 6.18
N VAL A 56 14.04 -23.28 6.36
CA VAL A 56 14.31 -22.53 7.60
C VAL A 56 13.43 -21.29 7.67
N TYR A 57 13.25 -20.72 8.86
CA TYR A 57 12.52 -19.46 9.02
C TYR A 57 13.22 -18.31 8.27
N ILE A 58 12.44 -17.37 7.75
CA ILE A 58 12.95 -16.12 7.14
C ILE A 58 13.80 -15.38 8.16
N SER A 59 13.28 -15.27 9.37
CA SER A 59 13.93 -14.59 10.50
C SER A 59 15.30 -15.20 10.84
N ASP A 60 15.48 -16.50 10.70
CA ASP A 60 16.77 -17.16 10.93
C ASP A 60 17.80 -16.82 9.86
N ILE A 61 17.42 -16.81 8.58
CA ILE A 61 18.31 -16.31 7.52
C ILE A 61 18.61 -14.82 7.75
N GLY A 62 17.60 -14.07 8.17
CA GLY A 62 17.70 -12.65 8.51
C GLY A 62 18.62 -12.36 9.71
N ALA A 63 18.94 -13.35 10.54
CA ALA A 63 19.86 -13.23 11.67
C ALA A 63 21.33 -13.51 11.30
N THR A 64 21.63 -13.76 10.03
CA THR A 64 22.98 -14.04 9.53
C THR A 64 23.69 -12.78 9.02
N ASN A 65 24.73 -12.94 8.20
CA ASN A 65 25.45 -11.84 7.56
C ASN A 65 24.57 -10.99 6.62
N ILE A 66 23.37 -11.45 6.25
CA ILE A 66 22.43 -10.68 5.43
C ILE A 66 21.42 -9.86 6.26
N GLN A 67 21.56 -9.77 7.58
CA GLN A 67 20.72 -8.90 8.41
C GLN A 67 20.65 -7.44 7.91
N PRO A 68 21.73 -6.79 7.45
CA PRO A 68 21.65 -5.43 6.92
C PRO A 68 20.73 -5.28 5.71
N LEU A 69 20.61 -6.33 4.87
CA LEU A 69 19.65 -6.37 3.77
C LEU A 69 18.22 -6.39 4.32
N PHE A 70 17.96 -7.25 5.31
CA PHE A 70 16.63 -7.38 5.91
C PHE A 70 16.17 -6.06 6.57
N ILE A 71 17.06 -5.39 7.31
CA ILE A 71 16.77 -4.09 7.94
C ILE A 71 16.50 -3.02 6.89
N SER A 72 17.38 -2.90 5.89
CA SER A 72 17.30 -1.84 4.88
C SER A 72 16.05 -1.97 4.02
N CYS A 73 15.75 -3.19 3.56
CA CYS A 73 14.55 -3.45 2.75
C CYS A 73 13.26 -3.34 3.57
N SER A 74 13.24 -3.80 4.84
CA SER A 74 12.07 -3.65 5.72
C SER A 74 11.77 -2.19 6.04
N GLY A 75 12.79 -1.38 6.33
CA GLY A 75 12.63 0.06 6.55
C GLY A 75 12.19 0.80 5.30
N PHE A 76 12.76 0.47 4.14
CA PHE A 76 12.37 1.09 2.88
C PHE A 76 10.92 0.77 2.49
N GLN A 77 10.52 -0.50 2.53
CA GLN A 77 9.14 -0.87 2.16
C GLN A 77 8.12 -0.27 3.14
N ALA A 78 8.46 -0.14 4.43
CA ALA A 78 7.59 0.45 5.44
C ALA A 78 7.14 1.87 5.07
N ILE A 79 8.06 2.69 4.54
CA ILE A 79 7.77 4.07 4.11
C ILE A 79 6.69 4.07 3.01
N PHE A 80 6.82 3.18 2.02
CA PHE A 80 5.89 3.11 0.90
C PHE A 80 4.58 2.40 1.27
N PHE A 81 4.60 1.45 2.20
CA PHE A 81 3.40 0.83 2.76
C PHE A 81 2.52 1.88 3.46
N VAL A 82 3.08 2.63 4.41
CA VAL A 82 2.37 3.72 5.08
C VAL A 82 2.00 4.82 4.07
N GLY A 83 2.93 5.14 3.17
CA GLY A 83 2.73 6.12 2.09
C GLY A 83 1.53 5.78 1.21
N THR A 84 1.27 4.49 0.95
CA THR A 84 0.11 4.03 0.17
C THR A 84 -1.20 4.43 0.84
N LEU A 85 -1.34 4.19 2.15
CA LEU A 85 -2.54 4.55 2.91
C LEU A 85 -2.70 6.07 3.05
N VAL A 86 -1.60 6.79 3.31
CA VAL A 86 -1.58 8.26 3.36
C VAL A 86 -2.00 8.84 2.01
N MET A 87 -1.53 8.29 0.91
CA MET A 87 -1.92 8.74 -0.43
C MET A 87 -3.37 8.39 -0.75
N GLY A 88 -3.86 7.22 -0.34
CA GLY A 88 -5.28 6.89 -0.42
C GLY A 88 -6.14 7.93 0.31
N PHE A 89 -5.77 8.29 1.53
CA PHE A 89 -6.46 9.33 2.30
C PHE A 89 -6.41 10.71 1.63
N TYR A 90 -5.22 11.14 1.21
CA TYR A 90 -5.00 12.42 0.53
C TYR A 90 -5.82 12.51 -0.76
N LEU A 91 -5.71 11.51 -1.63
CA LEU A 91 -6.41 11.47 -2.92
C LEU A 91 -7.92 11.47 -2.76
N ARG A 92 -8.48 10.85 -1.70
CA ARG A 92 -9.92 10.95 -1.39
C ARG A 92 -10.30 12.34 -0.91
N LYS A 93 -9.47 13.00 -0.09
CA LYS A 93 -9.70 14.38 0.37
C LYS A 93 -9.67 15.40 -0.76
N VAL A 94 -8.69 15.31 -1.66
CA VAL A 94 -8.62 16.18 -2.85
C VAL A 94 -9.54 15.72 -3.97
N LYS A 95 -10.45 14.77 -3.68
CA LYS A 95 -11.43 14.18 -4.61
C LYS A 95 -10.79 13.67 -5.89
N LYS A 96 -9.52 13.21 -5.89
CA LYS A 96 -8.82 12.62 -7.04
C LYS A 96 -9.26 11.19 -7.35
N ILE A 97 -9.66 10.47 -6.32
CA ILE A 97 -10.36 9.19 -6.38
C ILE A 97 -11.70 9.34 -5.64
N GLN A 98 -12.54 8.29 -5.64
CA GLN A 98 -13.87 8.32 -5.03
C GLN A 98 -13.84 8.94 -3.62
N PRO A 99 -14.47 10.12 -3.43
CA PRO A 99 -14.49 10.78 -2.14
C PRO A 99 -15.28 9.97 -1.11
N TYR A 100 -15.03 10.23 0.16
CA TYR A 100 -15.78 9.61 1.25
C TYR A 100 -17.26 9.94 1.15
N ILE A 101 -18.10 8.92 1.27
CA ILE A 101 -19.56 9.02 1.28
C ILE A 101 -20.12 9.10 2.70
N ASP A 102 -19.32 8.69 3.69
CA ASP A 102 -19.71 8.63 5.10
C ASP A 102 -18.70 9.39 5.98
N LYS A 103 -19.18 10.01 7.07
CA LYS A 103 -18.38 10.72 8.07
C LYS A 103 -17.44 9.78 8.86
N HIS A 104 -17.75 8.49 8.93
CA HIS A 104 -16.94 7.49 9.62
C HIS A 104 -15.72 7.04 8.80
N GLN A 105 -15.79 7.04 7.46
CA GLN A 105 -14.69 6.61 6.59
C GLN A 105 -13.37 7.39 6.79
N PRO A 106 -13.34 8.72 6.89
CA PRO A 106 -12.09 9.44 7.13
C PRO A 106 -11.48 9.10 8.50
N ARG A 107 -12.30 8.77 9.51
CA ARG A 107 -11.81 8.34 10.83
C ARG A 107 -11.17 6.95 10.75
N LEU A 108 -11.82 6.03 10.04
CA LEU A 108 -11.27 4.69 9.77
C LEU A 108 -9.96 4.77 8.98
N ALA A 109 -9.84 5.71 8.04
CA ALA A 109 -8.61 5.90 7.28
C ALA A 109 -7.45 6.37 8.17
N ILE A 110 -7.71 7.33 9.07
CA ILE A 110 -6.71 7.79 10.04
C ILE A 110 -6.31 6.66 11.00
N ALA A 111 -7.29 5.90 11.51
CA ALA A 111 -7.03 4.74 12.37
C ALA A 111 -6.17 3.69 11.65
N SER A 112 -6.48 3.41 10.38
CA SER A 112 -5.71 2.49 9.53
C SER A 112 -4.26 2.96 9.36
N ILE A 113 -4.03 4.25 9.09
CA ILE A 113 -2.68 4.83 8.96
C ILE A 113 -1.89 4.69 10.27
N ILE A 114 -2.49 5.02 11.42
CA ILE A 114 -1.83 4.89 12.72
C ILE A 114 -1.46 3.43 13.01
N CYS A 115 -2.40 2.51 12.79
CA CYS A 115 -2.15 1.08 12.96
C CYS A 115 -1.05 0.60 12.01
N ALA A 116 -1.06 1.05 10.74
CA ALA A 116 -0.02 0.70 9.78
C ALA A 116 1.36 1.22 10.21
N ILE A 117 1.47 2.43 10.75
CA ILE A 117 2.74 2.94 11.27
C ILE A 117 3.27 2.03 12.38
N ILE A 118 2.43 1.67 13.35
CA ILE A 118 2.83 0.78 14.46
C ILE A 118 3.22 -0.60 13.93
N GLY A 119 2.44 -1.18 13.03
CA GLY A 119 2.74 -2.47 12.42
C GLY A 119 4.06 -2.44 11.63
N GLN A 120 4.29 -1.39 10.83
CA GLN A 120 5.49 -1.25 10.02
C GLN A 120 6.75 -0.96 10.85
N LEU A 121 6.61 -0.27 11.99
CA LEU A 121 7.69 -0.22 12.99
C LEU A 121 7.95 -1.59 13.60
N GLY A 122 6.91 -2.39 13.82
CA GLY A 122 7.02 -3.79 14.23
C GLY A 122 7.94 -4.61 13.33
N ILE A 123 7.68 -4.65 12.01
CA ILE A 123 8.53 -5.43 11.08
C ILE A 123 9.96 -4.86 10.96
N LEU A 124 10.13 -3.55 11.09
CA LEU A 124 11.47 -2.96 11.16
C LEU A 124 12.22 -3.44 12.41
N PHE A 125 11.55 -3.47 13.56
CA PHE A 125 12.13 -3.99 14.80
C PHE A 125 12.35 -5.50 14.77
N VAL A 126 11.52 -6.28 14.07
CA VAL A 126 11.77 -7.70 13.78
C VAL A 126 13.10 -7.89 13.05
N ALA A 127 13.43 -7.00 12.10
CA ALA A 127 14.70 -7.06 11.37
C ALA A 127 15.91 -6.61 12.21
N ILE A 128 15.72 -5.65 13.13
CA ILE A 128 16.79 -5.14 14.02
C ILE A 128 17.08 -6.11 15.16
N PHE A 129 16.04 -6.52 15.91
CA PHE A 129 16.13 -7.48 16.99
C PHE A 129 16.03 -8.90 16.41
N ASN A 130 17.18 -9.43 15.98
CA ASN A 130 17.28 -10.74 15.34
C ASN A 130 16.92 -11.91 16.30
N THR A 131 16.65 -13.08 15.73
CA THR A 131 16.33 -14.30 16.50
C THR A 131 17.52 -14.86 17.28
N ARG A 132 18.74 -14.51 16.88
CA ARG A 132 19.99 -14.99 17.49
C ARG A 132 20.27 -14.35 18.86
N ASP A 133 20.23 -13.03 18.93
CA ASP A 133 20.64 -12.25 20.10
C ASP A 133 19.41 -11.81 20.94
N PHE A 134 18.24 -11.65 20.32
CA PHE A 134 17.05 -11.06 20.93
C PHE A 134 15.75 -11.85 20.68
N HIS A 135 15.79 -13.18 20.79
CA HIS A 135 14.67 -14.08 20.43
C HIS A 135 13.29 -13.66 21.00
N SER A 136 13.19 -13.38 22.31
CA SER A 136 11.90 -13.01 22.93
C SER A 136 11.37 -11.65 22.44
N VAL A 137 12.27 -10.71 22.16
CA VAL A 137 11.91 -9.38 21.63
C VAL A 137 11.45 -9.53 20.19
N HIS A 138 12.19 -10.30 19.38
CA HIS A 138 11.84 -10.62 17.99
C HIS A 138 10.40 -11.14 17.90
N LEU A 139 10.08 -12.17 18.69
CA LEU A 139 8.76 -12.78 18.69
C LEU A 139 7.64 -11.80 19.09
N SER A 140 7.92 -10.95 20.08
CA SER A 140 6.99 -9.89 20.49
C SER A 140 6.75 -8.87 19.37
N MET A 141 7.81 -8.49 18.63
CA MET A 141 7.71 -7.57 17.50
C MET A 141 6.97 -8.18 16.30
N VAL A 142 7.13 -9.48 16.04
CA VAL A 142 6.32 -10.21 15.04
C VAL A 142 4.83 -10.14 15.41
N GLY A 143 4.51 -10.36 16.70
CA GLY A 143 3.14 -10.23 17.20
C GLY A 143 2.55 -8.83 16.99
N ILE A 144 3.32 -7.78 17.33
CA ILE A 144 2.92 -6.38 17.10
C ILE A 144 2.70 -6.11 15.60
N PHE A 145 3.63 -6.53 14.74
CA PHE A 145 3.52 -6.39 13.30
C PHE A 145 2.22 -6.99 12.76
N ILE A 146 1.95 -8.26 13.08
CA ILE A 146 0.76 -8.99 12.60
C ILE A 146 -0.52 -8.34 13.12
N ALA A 147 -0.61 -8.05 14.43
CA ALA A 147 -1.81 -7.50 15.05
C ALA A 147 -2.17 -6.12 14.49
N PHE A 148 -1.20 -5.20 14.42
CA PHE A 148 -1.46 -3.85 13.95
C PHE A 148 -1.64 -3.78 12.43
N CYS A 149 -0.97 -4.63 11.64
CA CYS A 149 -1.27 -4.76 10.22
C CYS A 149 -2.68 -5.32 9.98
N PHE A 150 -3.13 -6.28 10.79
CA PHE A 150 -4.50 -6.80 10.74
C PHE A 150 -5.51 -5.67 10.99
N PHE A 151 -5.36 -4.90 12.08
CA PHE A 151 -6.25 -3.78 12.36
C PHE A 151 -6.20 -2.70 11.26
N ALA A 152 -5.02 -2.41 10.72
CA ALA A 152 -4.90 -1.49 9.59
C ALA A 152 -5.71 -1.96 8.36
N CYS A 153 -5.61 -3.26 8.02
CA CYS A 153 -6.36 -3.86 6.92
C CYS A 153 -7.87 -3.84 7.20
N VAL A 154 -8.30 -4.23 8.41
CA VAL A 154 -9.73 -4.20 8.78
C VAL A 154 -10.31 -2.80 8.63
N CYS A 155 -9.61 -1.77 9.12
CA CYS A 155 -10.06 -0.38 8.98
C CYS A 155 -10.11 0.08 7.52
N ASP A 156 -9.08 -0.22 6.70
CA ASP A 156 -9.06 0.13 5.27
C ASP A 156 -10.14 -0.63 4.47
N PHE A 157 -10.35 -1.89 4.79
CA PHE A 157 -11.30 -2.74 4.08
C PHE A 157 -12.73 -2.40 4.45
N ALA A 158 -12.97 -1.96 5.69
CA ALA A 158 -14.25 -1.40 6.11
C ALA A 158 -14.63 -0.15 5.28
N ILE A 159 -13.66 0.70 4.91
CA ILE A 159 -13.90 1.82 3.99
C ILE A 159 -14.39 1.31 2.63
N SER A 160 -13.74 0.25 2.12
CA SER A 160 -14.11 -0.38 0.84
C SER A 160 -15.49 -1.06 0.91
N CYS A 161 -15.82 -1.68 2.05
CA CYS A 161 -17.14 -2.25 2.33
C CYS A 161 -18.24 -1.19 2.25
N ILE A 162 -18.03 -0.03 2.90
CA ILE A 162 -19.00 1.08 2.87
C ILE A 162 -19.26 1.54 1.44
N PHE A 163 -18.23 1.64 0.59
CA PHE A 163 -18.39 1.95 -0.83
C PHE A 163 -19.14 0.86 -1.59
N GLY A 164 -18.80 -0.41 -1.37
CA GLY A 164 -19.44 -1.55 -2.03
C GLY A 164 -20.94 -1.67 -1.71
N LEU A 165 -21.33 -1.41 -0.45
CA LEU A 165 -22.72 -1.54 0.02
C LEU A 165 -23.61 -0.34 -0.34
N ASN A 166 -23.03 0.81 -0.65
CA ASN A 166 -23.79 2.04 -0.95
C ASN A 166 -23.56 2.56 -2.38
N PRO A 167 -23.76 1.74 -3.44
CA PRO A 167 -23.49 2.12 -4.82
C PRO A 167 -24.22 3.40 -5.25
N SER A 168 -25.42 3.66 -4.73
CA SER A 168 -26.22 4.84 -5.08
C SER A 168 -25.68 6.17 -4.57
N LYS A 169 -24.74 6.14 -3.61
CA LYS A 169 -24.11 7.35 -3.03
C LYS A 169 -22.74 7.63 -3.65
N LEU A 170 -22.27 6.79 -4.57
CA LEU A 170 -21.00 7.01 -5.25
C LEU A 170 -21.12 8.19 -6.22
N ASP A 171 -19.99 8.85 -6.46
CA ASP A 171 -19.96 9.97 -7.39
C ASP A 171 -20.03 9.41 -8.82
N PRO A 172 -20.98 9.85 -9.67
CA PRO A 172 -21.13 9.36 -11.04
C PRO A 172 -19.86 9.47 -11.90
N VAL A 173 -18.97 10.42 -11.60
CA VAL A 173 -17.69 10.62 -12.32
C VAL A 173 -16.66 9.55 -11.93
N HIS A 174 -16.81 9.01 -10.72
CA HIS A 174 -15.97 7.98 -10.10
C HIS A 174 -16.61 6.58 -10.13
N ASP A 175 -17.83 6.48 -10.66
CA ASP A 175 -18.50 5.21 -10.93
C ASP A 175 -17.83 4.51 -12.13
N GLN A 176 -16.96 3.56 -11.80
CA GLN A 176 -16.29 2.70 -12.77
C GLN A 176 -17.03 1.36 -12.80
N VAL A 177 -18.04 1.27 -13.66
CA VAL A 177 -18.76 0.02 -13.91
C VAL A 177 -17.95 -0.78 -14.94
N ILE A 178 -17.35 -1.89 -14.52
CA ILE A 178 -16.50 -2.72 -15.40
C ILE A 178 -17.34 -3.68 -16.25
N PHE A 179 -18.37 -4.30 -15.67
CA PHE A 179 -19.18 -5.31 -16.38
C PHE A 179 -20.68 -5.10 -16.20
N GLY A 180 -21.39 -4.77 -17.28
CA GLY A 180 -22.86 -4.78 -17.32
C GLY A 180 -23.57 -3.60 -16.66
N LYS A 181 -24.91 -3.61 -16.71
CA LYS A 181 -25.80 -2.59 -16.09
C LYS A 181 -26.26 -2.96 -14.67
N ASN A 182 -25.79 -4.08 -14.13
CA ASN A 182 -26.28 -4.63 -12.85
C ASN A 182 -25.54 -4.00 -11.66
N ARG A 183 -26.30 -3.59 -10.63
CA ARG A 183 -25.79 -3.00 -9.38
C ARG A 183 -24.77 -3.89 -8.64
N LEU A 184 -24.76 -5.19 -8.91
CA LEU A 184 -23.84 -6.19 -8.33
C LEU A 184 -22.44 -6.20 -8.95
N ALA A 185 -22.24 -5.57 -10.11
CA ALA A 185 -20.94 -5.46 -10.77
C ALA A 185 -20.20 -4.15 -10.43
N ASN A 186 -20.45 -3.62 -9.23
CA ASN A 186 -19.75 -2.45 -8.72
C ASN A 186 -18.28 -2.81 -8.46
N LEU A 187 -17.35 -2.13 -9.13
CA LEU A 187 -15.91 -2.32 -8.96
C LEU A 187 -15.48 -2.24 -7.48
N TYR A 188 -16.07 -1.34 -6.71
CA TYR A 188 -15.73 -1.17 -5.29
C TYR A 188 -16.19 -2.36 -4.44
N PHE A 189 -17.30 -3.01 -4.80
CA PHE A 189 -17.75 -4.22 -4.14
C PHE A 189 -16.85 -5.42 -4.49
N ILE A 190 -16.47 -5.57 -5.76
CA ILE A 190 -15.54 -6.62 -6.19
C ILE A 190 -14.16 -6.42 -5.51
N ALA A 191 -13.65 -5.19 -5.47
CA ALA A 191 -12.42 -4.85 -4.76
C ALA A 191 -12.51 -5.19 -3.27
N PHE A 192 -13.64 -4.89 -2.62
CA PHE A 192 -13.88 -5.30 -1.23
C PHE A 192 -13.87 -6.82 -1.05
N ILE A 193 -14.52 -7.59 -1.93
CA ILE A 193 -14.52 -9.05 -1.84
C ILE A 193 -13.11 -9.63 -2.04
N MET A 194 -12.33 -9.13 -3.00
CA MET A 194 -10.94 -9.55 -3.19
C MET A 194 -10.09 -9.30 -1.94
N LYS A 195 -10.26 -8.12 -1.31
CA LYS A 195 -9.61 -7.78 -0.04
C LYS A 195 -10.03 -8.69 1.11
N LEU A 196 -11.32 -9.02 1.19
CA LEU A 196 -11.85 -9.92 2.22
C LEU A 196 -11.28 -11.33 2.08
N ILE A 197 -11.27 -11.88 0.85
CA ILE A 197 -10.63 -13.19 0.57
C ILE A 197 -9.16 -13.15 0.97
N TRP A 198 -8.44 -12.09 0.58
CA TRP A 198 -7.04 -11.91 0.94
C TRP A 198 -6.83 -11.91 2.46
N LEU A 199 -7.67 -11.18 3.22
CA LEU A 199 -7.60 -11.09 4.68
C LEU A 199 -7.89 -12.44 5.35
N CYS A 200 -8.91 -13.16 4.88
CA CYS A 200 -9.25 -14.48 5.40
C CYS A 200 -8.12 -15.49 5.19
N CYS A 201 -7.51 -15.49 3.99
CA CYS A 201 -6.33 -16.31 3.71
C CYS A 201 -5.14 -15.92 4.60
N ALA A 202 -4.85 -14.62 4.73
CA ALA A 202 -3.76 -14.13 5.58
C ALA A 202 -3.96 -14.53 7.05
N LEU A 203 -5.18 -14.40 7.57
CA LEU A 203 -5.51 -14.81 8.93
C LEU A 203 -5.35 -16.33 9.13
N ALA A 204 -5.81 -17.14 8.16
CA ALA A 204 -5.63 -18.59 8.21
C ALA A 204 -4.13 -18.96 8.24
N PHE A 205 -3.31 -18.33 7.40
CA PHE A 205 -1.86 -18.56 7.39
C PHE A 205 -1.19 -18.11 8.69
N ALA A 206 -1.59 -16.97 9.27
CA ALA A 206 -1.06 -16.49 10.53
C ALA A 206 -1.41 -17.42 11.71
N ILE A 207 -2.62 -17.96 11.73
CA ILE A 207 -3.05 -18.95 12.72
C ILE A 207 -2.24 -20.25 12.54
N CYS A 208 -2.08 -20.75 11.32
CA CYS A 208 -1.25 -21.93 11.05
C CYS A 208 0.21 -21.72 11.47
N PHE A 209 0.80 -20.56 11.14
CA PHE A 209 2.13 -20.18 11.58
C PHE A 209 2.24 -20.22 13.12
N GLY A 210 1.40 -19.47 13.83
CA GLY A 210 1.47 -19.41 15.29
C GLY A 210 1.19 -20.74 15.99
N THR A 211 0.28 -21.56 15.45
CA THR A 211 -0.05 -22.87 16.02
C THR A 211 1.06 -23.90 15.81
N TYR A 212 1.69 -23.96 14.63
CA TYR A 212 2.81 -24.87 14.39
C TYR A 212 4.07 -24.45 15.13
N MET A 213 4.30 -23.15 15.28
CA MET A 213 5.37 -22.60 16.12
C MET A 213 5.20 -23.03 17.59
N ARG A 214 3.97 -23.00 18.14
CA ARG A 214 3.70 -23.44 19.52
C ARG A 214 3.82 -24.96 19.73
N GLN A 215 3.70 -25.74 18.65
CA GLN A 215 3.83 -27.20 18.69
C GLN A 215 5.27 -27.68 18.40
N ASP A 216 6.24 -26.77 18.36
CA ASP A 216 7.64 -27.05 18.02
C ASP A 216 7.78 -27.77 16.67
N ARG A 217 6.87 -27.49 15.71
CA ARG A 217 6.90 -28.05 14.35
C ARG A 217 7.53 -27.07 13.39
N ASP A 218 8.81 -26.79 13.61
CA ASP A 218 9.50 -25.66 13.00
C ASP A 218 9.47 -25.64 11.48
N SER A 219 9.75 -26.76 10.81
CA SER A 219 9.69 -26.81 9.35
C SER A 219 8.33 -26.41 8.80
N LYS A 220 7.23 -26.84 9.44
CA LYS A 220 5.86 -26.51 8.99
C LYS A 220 5.53 -25.07 9.29
N SER A 221 5.93 -24.58 10.45
CA SER A 221 5.77 -23.19 10.84
C SER A 221 6.50 -22.25 9.88
N ALA A 222 7.75 -22.56 9.53
CA ALA A 222 8.56 -21.82 8.56
C ALA A 222 7.88 -21.78 7.17
N VAL A 223 7.28 -22.88 6.70
CA VAL A 223 6.48 -22.86 5.45
C VAL A 223 5.39 -21.79 5.51
N PHE A 224 4.63 -21.70 6.62
CA PHE A 224 3.59 -20.69 6.75
C PHE A 224 4.12 -19.27 6.91
N GLU A 225 5.29 -19.08 7.53
CA GLU A 225 5.98 -17.79 7.59
C GLU A 225 6.36 -17.29 6.18
N TRP A 226 6.96 -18.16 5.35
CA TRP A 226 7.25 -17.86 3.95
C TRP A 226 5.99 -17.57 3.17
N LEU A 227 4.97 -18.41 3.33
CA LEU A 227 3.73 -18.31 2.58
C LEU A 227 2.99 -17.01 2.90
N ILE A 228 2.81 -16.65 4.17
CA ILE A 228 2.17 -15.38 4.54
C ILE A 228 3.03 -14.18 4.13
N SER A 229 4.35 -14.29 4.16
CA SER A 229 5.25 -13.20 3.74
C SER A 229 5.17 -12.94 2.23
N PHE A 230 5.08 -13.96 1.38
CA PHE A 230 4.81 -13.73 -0.04
C PHE A 230 3.38 -13.23 -0.27
N TRP A 231 2.40 -13.77 0.46
CA TRP A 231 0.99 -13.35 0.40
C TRP A 231 0.80 -11.87 0.76
N TYR A 232 1.59 -11.36 1.71
CA TYR A 232 1.67 -9.93 2.04
C TYR A 232 1.92 -9.04 0.82
N GLY A 233 2.77 -9.47 -0.13
CA GLY A 233 3.00 -8.68 -1.34
C GLY A 233 1.75 -8.53 -2.22
N LEU A 234 0.84 -9.50 -2.23
CA LEU A 234 -0.42 -9.38 -2.98
C LEU A 234 -1.32 -8.26 -2.44
N LEU A 235 -1.23 -7.93 -1.14
CA LEU A 235 -1.92 -6.77 -0.57
C LEU A 235 -1.50 -5.47 -1.27
N LEU A 236 -0.20 -5.32 -1.52
CA LEU A 236 0.35 -4.14 -2.20
C LEU A 236 -0.14 -4.04 -3.65
N VAL A 237 -0.31 -5.18 -4.33
CA VAL A 237 -0.95 -5.22 -5.66
C VAL A 237 -2.41 -4.74 -5.56
N ILE A 238 -3.17 -5.25 -4.59
CA ILE A 238 -4.57 -4.85 -4.38
C ILE A 238 -4.68 -3.34 -4.09
N TRP A 239 -3.83 -2.80 -3.23
CA TRP A 239 -3.80 -1.36 -2.96
C TRP A 239 -3.30 -0.52 -4.15
N SER A 240 -2.44 -1.06 -5.01
CA SER A 240 -2.09 -0.41 -6.28
C SER A 240 -3.34 -0.22 -7.14
N ILE A 241 -4.19 -1.25 -7.24
CA ILE A 241 -5.45 -1.20 -8.00
C ILE A 241 -6.39 -0.14 -7.41
N ASP A 242 -6.45 0.03 -6.08
CA ASP A 242 -7.28 1.07 -5.45
C ASP A 242 -6.84 2.51 -5.82
N LEU A 243 -5.56 2.72 -6.09
CA LEU A 243 -5.00 4.02 -6.46
C LEU A 243 -5.05 4.27 -7.98
N LEU A 244 -5.24 3.22 -8.79
CA LEU A 244 -5.29 3.27 -10.26
C LEU A 244 -6.35 4.25 -10.82
N PRO A 245 -7.55 4.41 -10.23
CA PRO A 245 -8.56 5.36 -10.72
C PRO A 245 -8.05 6.81 -10.84
N SER A 246 -7.06 7.20 -10.04
CA SER A 246 -6.44 8.54 -10.12
C SER A 246 -5.71 8.77 -11.46
N ALA A 247 -5.04 7.74 -11.97
CA ALA A 247 -4.33 7.75 -13.25
C ALA A 247 -5.32 7.72 -14.42
N ILE A 248 -6.31 6.82 -14.35
CA ILE A 248 -7.37 6.70 -15.35
C ILE A 248 -8.11 8.03 -15.51
N ARG A 249 -8.40 8.73 -14.40
CA ARG A 249 -9.05 10.04 -14.47
C ARG A 249 -8.20 11.09 -15.19
N LYS A 250 -6.90 11.16 -14.88
CA LYS A 250 -5.97 12.09 -15.56
C LYS A 250 -5.92 11.81 -17.06
N TYR A 251 -5.95 10.53 -17.44
CA TYR A 251 -5.99 10.12 -18.85
C TYR A 251 -7.31 10.53 -19.53
N ARG A 252 -8.46 10.25 -18.91
CA ARG A 252 -9.79 10.66 -19.41
C ARG A 252 -9.90 12.18 -19.63
N TYR A 253 -9.34 12.97 -18.71
CA TYR A 253 -9.34 14.43 -18.84
C TYR A 253 -8.53 14.94 -20.05
N LYS A 254 -7.44 14.25 -20.40
CA LYS A 254 -6.62 14.62 -21.56
C LYS A 254 -7.19 14.16 -22.89
N HIS A 255 -8.10 13.19 -22.87
CA HIS A 255 -8.65 12.52 -24.05
C HIS A 255 -10.18 12.42 -24.00
N PRO A 256 -10.90 13.57 -23.94
CA PRO A 256 -12.36 13.57 -23.83
C PRO A 256 -13.06 12.84 -24.98
N GLU A 257 -12.48 12.85 -26.18
CA GLU A 257 -12.97 12.20 -27.40
C GLU A 257 -13.18 10.69 -27.25
N HIS A 258 -12.40 10.03 -26.39
CA HIS A 258 -12.50 8.59 -26.14
C HIS A 258 -13.55 8.23 -25.08
N TYR A 259 -14.10 9.21 -24.36
CA TYR A 259 -14.98 9.00 -23.20
C TYR A 259 -16.24 9.89 -23.20
N PRO A 260 -17.07 9.86 -24.27
CA PRO A 260 -18.22 10.76 -24.42
C PRO A 260 -19.27 10.61 -23.30
N ARG A 261 -19.42 9.41 -22.70
CA ARG A 261 -20.27 9.18 -21.53
C ARG A 261 -19.87 10.04 -20.33
N TYR A 262 -18.56 10.19 -20.11
CA TYR A 262 -18.04 10.93 -18.97
C TYR A 262 -17.98 12.44 -19.24
N GLN A 263 -17.91 12.86 -20.50
CA GLN A 263 -17.97 14.27 -20.89
C GLN A 263 -19.27 14.94 -20.43
N ASN A 264 -20.42 14.29 -20.68
CA ASN A 264 -21.73 14.79 -20.23
C ASN A 264 -21.89 14.80 -18.70
N LEU A 265 -21.28 13.82 -18.00
CA LEU A 265 -21.29 13.76 -16.54
C LEU A 265 -20.41 14.85 -15.93
N GLN A 266 -19.30 15.17 -16.59
CA GLN A 266 -18.34 16.19 -16.17
C GLN A 266 -18.97 17.59 -16.21
N ASP A 267 -19.74 17.92 -17.25
CA ASP A 267 -20.54 19.16 -17.34
C ASP A 267 -21.71 19.22 -16.33
N SER A 268 -22.22 18.06 -15.90
CA SER A 268 -23.27 17.97 -14.87
C SER A 268 -22.72 17.99 -13.43
N SER A 269 -21.41 17.82 -13.24
CA SER A 269 -20.80 17.76 -11.93
C SER A 269 -20.70 19.17 -11.31
N GLN A 270 -21.47 19.44 -10.24
CA GLN A 270 -21.51 20.74 -9.57
C GLN A 270 -20.12 21.22 -9.11
N TRP A 271 -19.23 20.30 -8.75
CA TRP A 271 -17.89 20.62 -8.24
C TRP A 271 -16.92 21.15 -9.30
N GLU A 272 -17.05 20.78 -10.58
CA GLU A 272 -16.24 21.38 -11.64
C GLU A 272 -16.71 22.78 -12.00
N LYS A 273 -18.00 23.07 -11.77
CA LYS A 273 -18.49 24.45 -11.81
C LYS A 273 -17.90 25.25 -10.66
N ASP A 274 -17.74 24.67 -9.47
CA ASP A 274 -17.09 25.34 -8.33
C ASP A 274 -15.57 25.55 -8.56
N ILE A 275 -14.86 24.58 -9.15
CA ILE A 275 -13.43 24.75 -9.51
C ILE A 275 -13.28 25.73 -10.69
N ARG A 276 -14.17 25.69 -11.69
CA ARG A 276 -14.20 26.70 -12.77
C ARG A 276 -14.48 28.08 -12.20
N ASN A 277 -15.48 28.24 -11.34
CA ASN A 277 -15.83 29.54 -10.75
C ASN A 277 -14.71 30.09 -9.85
N HIS A 278 -14.11 29.25 -9.01
CA HIS A 278 -12.91 29.66 -8.24
C HIS A 278 -11.68 29.94 -9.11
N GLY A 279 -11.60 29.39 -10.32
CA GLY A 279 -10.56 29.72 -11.31
C GLY A 279 -10.89 30.93 -12.19
N ILE A 280 -12.17 31.29 -12.34
CA ILE A 280 -12.65 32.40 -13.18
C ILE A 280 -12.57 33.74 -12.43
N ASP A 281 -12.74 33.76 -11.11
CA ASP A 281 -12.61 34.99 -10.32
C ASP A 281 -11.18 35.56 -10.29
N ASN A 282 -10.18 34.77 -10.71
CA ASN A 282 -8.76 35.18 -10.71
C ASN A 282 -8.16 35.46 -12.10
N ASN A 283 -8.91 35.40 -13.20
CA ASN A 283 -8.34 35.60 -14.54
C ASN A 283 -9.14 36.60 -15.40
N SER A 284 -9.00 37.89 -15.08
CA SER A 284 -8.93 38.94 -16.09
C SER A 284 -7.50 39.05 -16.65
N THR A 285 -6.90 37.94 -17.08
CA THR A 285 -5.92 37.92 -18.18
C THR A 285 -5.56 36.48 -18.56
N MET A 286 -5.50 36.28 -19.87
CA MET A 286 -5.18 35.06 -20.57
C MET A 286 -3.75 34.58 -20.25
N SER A 287 -3.64 33.55 -19.40
CA SER A 287 -2.53 32.59 -19.31
C SER A 287 -2.86 31.59 -18.20
N MET A 288 -3.09 30.32 -18.55
CA MET A 288 -3.23 29.24 -17.56
C MET A 288 -1.87 29.00 -16.91
N ASP A 289 -1.63 29.66 -15.77
CA ASP A 289 -0.49 29.35 -14.91
C ASP A 289 -0.84 28.18 -13.97
N ASP A 290 -0.26 27.03 -14.30
CA ASP A 290 0.03 25.92 -13.40
C ASP A 290 0.73 26.46 -12.13
N HIS A 291 0.11 26.37 -10.96
CA HIS A 291 0.81 26.52 -9.68
C HIS A 291 1.17 25.15 -9.09
N PRO A 292 2.43 24.67 -9.24
CA PRO A 292 2.97 23.62 -8.41
C PRO A 292 3.45 24.19 -7.06
N THR A 293 3.28 23.39 -6.01
CA THR A 293 3.80 23.68 -4.66
C THR A 293 5.33 23.65 -4.69
N TYR A 294 5.98 24.81 -4.50
CA TYR A 294 7.43 24.91 -4.37
C TYR A 294 7.82 24.73 -2.90
N VAL A 295 8.78 23.84 -2.63
CA VAL A 295 9.51 23.80 -1.35
C VAL A 295 10.76 24.65 -1.53
N ALA A 296 10.91 25.67 -0.68
CA ALA A 296 12.01 26.62 -0.70
C ALA A 296 13.36 25.92 -0.43
N SER A 297 14.33 26.10 -1.33
CA SER A 297 15.74 25.82 -1.04
C SER A 297 16.41 27.10 -0.52
N VAL A 298 17.05 26.95 0.64
CA VAL A 298 17.81 27.93 1.42
C VAL A 298 18.91 28.60 0.58
N ASN A 299 19.02 29.93 0.67
CA ASN A 299 20.13 30.70 0.09
C ASN A 299 21.41 30.48 0.92
N PRO A 300 22.61 30.33 0.31
CA PRO A 300 23.84 30.71 0.97
C PRO A 300 24.06 32.22 0.83
N VAL A 301 24.57 32.78 1.92
CA VAL A 301 25.06 34.15 2.13
C VAL A 301 26.10 34.54 1.09
N VAL A 302 25.96 35.74 0.49
CA VAL A 302 26.96 36.83 0.47
C VAL A 302 26.20 38.16 0.37
#